data_AF-A0A954K7M5-F1
#
_entry.id   AF-A0A954K7M5-F1
#
_cell.length_a   1.000
_cell.length_b   1.000
_cell.length_c   1.000
_cell.angle_alpha   90.00
_cell.angle_beta   90.00
_cell.angle_gamma   90.00
#
_symmetry.space_group_name_H-M   'P 1'
#
loop_
_entity.id
_entity.type
_entity.pdbx_description
1 polymer ?
#
loop_
_entity_poly.entity_id
_entity_poly.type
_entity_poly.pdbx_seq_one_letter_code
_entity_poly.pdbx_strand_id
1 'polypeptide(L)'
;WWDIRPHHNFGTVEIRVCDMPANLEQVLSLTAFVQCMVKCISDEIDEGAYQLQHHPMMVQQNKWRATRYGIDASLVNSENYKLFSVIDTTKQLVDLVAPMSERLECTDELNRICDLVHKSGAKRQLEIMEATGDRREVVKQMIEENSGF
;
A
#
# COMPACT_ATOMS: atom_id res chain seq x y z
N TRP A 1 -18.85 -5.47 -0.99
CA TRP A 1 -17.84 -5.70 -2.04
C TRP A 1 -16.54 -6.17 -1.36
N TRP A 2 -15.73 -7.02 -1.99
CA TRP A 2 -14.58 -7.69 -1.36
C TRP A 2 -13.28 -6.95 -1.69
N ASP A 3 -12.43 -6.77 -0.68
CA ASP A 3 -11.13 -6.08 -0.77
C ASP A 3 -10.10 -6.89 -1.55
N ILE A 4 -10.09 -8.20 -1.34
CA ILE A 4 -9.22 -9.16 -2.02
C ILE A 4 -10.11 -10.31 -2.46
N ARG A 5 -9.99 -10.75 -3.73
CA ARG A 5 -10.82 -11.85 -4.25
C ARG A 5 -10.02 -12.84 -5.08
N PRO A 6 -10.28 -14.15 -4.95
CA PRO A 6 -9.78 -15.13 -5.91
C PRO A 6 -10.57 -15.03 -7.22
N HIS A 7 -9.90 -15.21 -8.35
CA HIS A 7 -10.51 -15.29 -9.67
C HIS A 7 -10.21 -16.63 -10.34
N HIS A 8 -11.17 -17.56 -10.24
CA HIS A 8 -10.99 -18.96 -10.65
C HIS A 8 -10.61 -19.14 -12.13
N ASN A 9 -11.16 -18.33 -13.05
CA ASN A 9 -10.87 -18.48 -14.48
C ASN A 9 -9.44 -18.06 -14.86
N PHE A 10 -8.79 -17.22 -14.05
CA PHE A 10 -7.43 -16.73 -14.33
C PHE A 10 -6.39 -17.31 -13.37
N GLY A 11 -6.82 -18.01 -12.32
CA GLY A 11 -5.91 -18.49 -11.27
C GLY A 11 -5.24 -17.35 -10.51
N THR A 12 -5.86 -16.18 -10.42
CA THR A 12 -5.28 -14.98 -9.80
C THR A 12 -5.95 -14.63 -8.47
N VAL A 13 -5.22 -13.88 -7.65
CA VAL A 13 -5.76 -13.15 -6.51
C VAL A 13 -5.77 -11.68 -6.86
N GLU A 14 -6.94 -11.05 -6.82
CA GLU A 14 -7.11 -9.65 -7.18
C GLU A 14 -7.19 -8.78 -5.92
N ILE A 15 -6.26 -7.84 -5.78
CA ILE A 15 -6.23 -6.86 -4.70
C ILE A 15 -6.89 -5.57 -5.20
N ARG A 16 -7.96 -5.13 -4.51
CA ARG A 16 -8.89 -4.08 -4.97
C ARG A 16 -9.12 -3.00 -3.92
N VAL A 17 -8.15 -2.80 -3.03
CA VAL A 17 -8.23 -1.83 -1.92
C VAL A 17 -7.66 -0.47 -2.28
N CYS A 18 -6.84 -0.38 -3.32
CA CYS A 18 -6.13 0.84 -3.68
C CYS A 18 -7.03 1.78 -4.51
N ASP A 19 -6.98 3.07 -4.18
CA ASP A 19 -7.39 4.12 -5.11
C ASP A 19 -6.39 4.22 -6.28
N MET A 20 -6.77 4.93 -7.34
CA MET A 20 -5.88 5.17 -8.49
C MET A 20 -4.71 6.07 -8.06
N PRO A 21 -3.44 5.62 -8.19
CA PRO A 21 -2.27 6.46 -7.89
C PRO A 21 -2.13 7.62 -8.89
N ALA A 22 -1.37 8.65 -8.50
CA ALA A 22 -1.28 9.89 -9.28
C ALA A 22 -0.44 9.74 -10.56
N ASN A 23 0.53 8.83 -10.58
CA ASN A 23 1.42 8.59 -11.71
C ASN A 23 1.88 7.12 -11.78
N LEU A 24 2.51 6.73 -12.89
CA LEU A 24 2.97 5.36 -13.13
C LEU A 24 4.04 4.91 -12.13
N GLU A 25 4.91 5.80 -11.64
CA GLU A 25 5.92 5.40 -10.64
C GLU A 25 5.28 4.90 -9.35
N GLN A 26 4.21 5.56 -8.89
CA GLN A 26 3.45 5.12 -7.72
C GLN A 26 2.74 3.78 -7.99
N VAL A 27 2.20 3.59 -9.20
CA VAL A 27 1.59 2.31 -9.61
C VAL A 27 2.62 1.18 -9.57
N LEU A 28 3.81 1.39 -10.15
CA LEU A 28 4.90 0.41 -10.15
C LEU A 28 5.36 0.09 -8.72
N SER A 29 5.48 1.11 -7.86
CA SER A 29 5.90 0.94 -6.47
C SER A 29 4.91 0.07 -5.67
N LEU A 30 3.60 0.37 -5.79
CA LEU A 30 2.56 -0.44 -5.16
C LEU A 30 2.51 -1.87 -5.73
N THR A 31 2.72 -2.01 -7.04
CA THR A 31 2.75 -3.31 -7.72
C THR A 31 3.92 -4.16 -7.21
N ALA A 32 5.12 -3.58 -7.13
CA ALA A 32 6.32 -4.24 -6.61
C ALA A 32 6.16 -4.69 -5.16
N PHE A 33 5.60 -3.83 -4.31
CA PHE A 33 5.31 -4.18 -2.92
C PHE A 33 4.31 -5.32 -2.81
N VAL A 34 3.19 -5.23 -3.53
CA VAL A 34 2.13 -6.25 -3.52
C VAL A 34 2.64 -7.59 -4.05
N GLN A 35 3.34 -7.61 -5.18
CA GLN A 35 3.85 -8.87 -5.76
C GLN A 35 4.88 -9.53 -4.84
N CYS A 36 5.76 -8.76 -4.20
CA CYS A 36 6.73 -9.32 -3.27
C CYS A 36 6.04 -9.93 -2.06
N MET A 37 5.07 -9.22 -1.45
CA MET A 37 4.29 -9.76 -0.33
C MET A 37 3.55 -11.06 -0.70
N VAL A 38 2.84 -11.06 -1.84
CA VAL A 38 2.09 -12.23 -2.30
C VAL A 38 3.03 -13.41 -2.55
N LYS A 39 4.20 -13.17 -3.15
CA LYS A 39 5.17 -14.23 -3.41
C LYS A 39 5.80 -14.77 -2.12
N CYS A 40 6.13 -13.91 -1.16
CA CYS A 40 6.60 -14.34 0.16
C CYS A 40 5.57 -15.23 0.85
N ILE A 41 4.31 -14.79 0.92
CA ILE A 41 3.22 -15.57 1.53
C ILE A 41 2.99 -16.90 0.79
N SER A 42 3.08 -16.90 -0.55
CA SER A 42 2.96 -18.12 -1.34
C SER A 42 4.09 -19.11 -1.02
N ASP A 43 5.34 -18.64 -0.94
CA ASP A 43 6.49 -19.49 -0.62
C ASP A 43 6.38 -20.07 0.80
N GLU A 44 5.96 -19.26 1.78
CA GLU A 44 5.70 -19.74 3.14
C GLU A 44 4.65 -20.86 3.18
N ILE A 45 3.56 -20.72 2.41
CA ILE A 45 2.50 -21.73 2.32
C ILE A 45 3.02 -23.01 1.67
N ASP A 46 3.79 -22.90 0.59
CA ASP A 46 4.41 -24.04 -0.11
C ASP A 46 5.41 -24.78 0.79
N GLU A 47 6.08 -24.08 1.71
CA GLU A 47 6.96 -24.62 2.74
C GLU A 47 6.22 -25.19 3.97
N GLY A 48 4.88 -25.12 3.98
CA GLY A 48 4.03 -25.71 5.00
C GLY A 48 3.70 -24.79 6.19
N ALA A 49 3.92 -23.48 6.06
CA ALA A 49 3.51 -22.52 7.07
C ALA A 49 1.98 -22.46 7.18
N TYR A 50 1.47 -22.51 8.42
CA TYR A 50 0.08 -22.21 8.72
C TYR A 50 -0.05 -20.74 9.10
N GLN A 51 -0.80 -19.98 8.31
CA GLN A 51 -1.09 -18.58 8.63
C GLN A 51 -1.96 -18.50 9.89
N LEU A 52 -1.50 -17.75 10.90
CA LEU A 52 -2.22 -17.54 12.14
C LEU A 52 -3.56 -16.84 11.86
N GLN A 53 -4.66 -17.41 12.35
CA GLN A 53 -5.95 -16.73 12.28
C GLN A 53 -5.96 -15.55 13.24
N HIS A 54 -5.73 -14.35 12.72
CA HIS A 54 -5.99 -13.13 13.47
C HIS A 54 -7.48 -12.82 13.50
N HIS A 55 -7.95 -12.25 14.62
CA HIS A 55 -9.36 -11.89 14.75
C HIS A 55 -9.74 -10.87 13.65
N PRO A 56 -10.79 -11.12 12.84
CA PRO A 56 -11.14 -10.27 11.68
C PRO A 56 -11.38 -8.80 12.02
N MET A 57 -11.77 -8.51 13.27
CA MET A 57 -11.94 -7.14 13.77
C MET A 57 -10.64 -6.32 13.72
N MET A 58 -9.47 -6.96 13.92
CA MET A 58 -8.17 -6.26 13.90
C MET A 58 -7.89 -5.69 12.51
N VAL A 59 -8.14 -6.49 11.47
CA VAL A 59 -8.00 -6.06 10.07
C VAL A 59 -9.00 -4.95 9.75
N GLN A 60 -10.26 -5.10 10.16
CA GLN A 60 -11.30 -4.09 9.92
C GLN A 60 -11.00 -2.76 10.62
N GLN A 61 -10.52 -2.80 11.86
CA GLN A 61 -10.13 -1.61 12.62
C GLN A 61 -8.94 -0.91 11.97
N ASN A 62 -7.88 -1.65 11.61
CA ASN A 62 -6.72 -1.08 10.94
C ASN A 62 -7.09 -0.47 9.60
N LYS A 63 -7.96 -1.14 8.82
CA LYS A 63 -8.50 -0.59 7.57
C LYS A 63 -9.24 0.72 7.80
N TRP A 64 -10.12 0.79 8.80
CA TRP A 64 -10.83 2.03 9.13
C TRP A 64 -9.86 3.16 9.49
N ARG A 65 -8.84 2.88 10.31
CA ARG A 65 -7.83 3.87 10.70
C ARG A 65 -7.04 4.38 9.49
N ALA A 66 -6.58 3.47 8.63
CA ALA A 66 -5.88 3.83 7.39
C ALA A 66 -6.77 4.66 6.46
N THR A 67 -8.06 4.31 6.32
CA THR A 67 -9.01 5.06 5.49
C THR A 67 -9.25 6.47 6.05
N ARG A 68 -9.36 6.62 7.38
CA ARG A 68 -9.71 7.90 8.02
C ARG A 68 -8.55 8.87 8.16
N TYR A 69 -7.35 8.35 8.47
CA TYR A 69 -6.16 9.14 8.83
C TYR A 69 -5.01 8.98 7.83
N GLY A 70 -5.12 8.09 6.84
CA GLY A 70 -4.09 7.86 5.84
C GLY A 70 -2.76 7.47 6.50
N ILE A 71 -1.69 8.15 6.07
CA ILE A 71 -0.31 7.93 6.56
C ILE A 71 -0.13 8.33 8.04
N ASP A 72 -1.01 9.17 8.59
CA ASP A 72 -0.97 9.58 10.00
C ASP A 72 -1.66 8.57 10.93
N ALA A 73 -2.20 7.49 10.36
CA ALA A 73 -2.78 6.40 11.14
C ALA A 73 -1.69 5.67 11.95
N SER A 74 -2.11 5.11 13.08
CA SER A 74 -1.38 3.99 13.70
C SER A 74 -2.16 2.71 13.49
N LEU A 75 -1.47 1.59 13.33
CA LEU A 75 -2.03 0.26 13.12
C LEU A 75 -1.73 -0.60 14.35
N VAL A 76 -2.66 -1.45 14.72
CA VAL A 76 -2.46 -2.41 15.81
C VAL A 76 -1.80 -3.66 15.22
N ASN A 77 -0.63 -4.04 15.74
CA ASN A 77 0.02 -5.29 15.40
C ASN A 77 -0.77 -6.47 16.01
N SER A 78 -0.99 -7.51 15.22
CA SER A 78 -1.86 -8.64 15.58
C SER A 78 -1.24 -9.66 16.53
N GLU A 79 0.08 -9.62 16.72
CA GLU A 79 0.81 -10.55 17.59
C GLU A 79 1.02 -9.97 18.98
N ASN A 80 1.48 -8.71 19.06
CA ASN A 80 1.86 -8.06 20.31
C ASN A 80 0.89 -6.96 20.78
N TYR A 81 -0.17 -6.69 20.00
CA TYR A 81 -1.22 -5.71 20.29
C TYR A 81 -0.74 -4.27 20.49
N LYS A 82 0.49 -3.95 20.09
CA LYS A 82 1.05 -2.59 20.14
C LYS A 82 0.66 -1.77 18.91
N LEU A 83 0.72 -0.46 19.07
CA LEU A 83 0.50 0.51 18.01
C LEU A 83 1.82 0.81 17.28
N PHE A 84 1.78 0.76 15.95
CA PHE A 84 2.86 1.19 15.07
C PHE A 84 2.34 2.23 14.10
N SER A 85 3.14 3.23 13.74
CA SER A 85 2.74 4.16 12.68
C SER A 85 2.63 3.43 11.33
N VAL A 86 1.88 3.97 10.37
CA VAL A 86 1.88 3.44 9.00
C VAL A 86 3.28 3.47 8.41
N ILE A 87 4.07 4.51 8.72
CA ILE A 87 5.46 4.64 8.27
C ILE A 87 6.32 3.50 8.80
N ASP A 88 6.27 3.22 10.10
CA ASP A 88 7.06 2.15 10.72
C ASP A 88 6.62 0.77 10.21
N THR A 89 5.31 0.56 10.11
CA THR A 89 4.74 -0.68 9.57
C THR A 89 5.21 -0.90 8.13
N THR A 90 5.20 0.15 7.30
CA THR A 90 5.63 0.06 5.90
C THR A 90 7.11 -0.27 5.81
N LYS A 91 7.97 0.39 6.60
CA LYS A 91 9.40 0.09 6.64
C LYS A 91 9.66 -1.36 7.02
N GLN A 92 9.02 -1.85 8.08
CA GLN A 92 9.15 -3.26 8.50
C GLN A 92 8.72 -4.24 7.41
N LEU A 93 7.63 -3.94 6.69
CA LEU A 93 7.16 -4.78 5.59
C LEU A 93 8.11 -4.72 4.38
N VAL A 94 8.67 -3.54 4.07
CA VAL A 94 9.68 -3.40 3.02
C VAL A 94 10.93 -4.20 3.35
N ASP A 95 11.45 -4.07 4.57
CA ASP A 95 12.61 -4.84 5.04
C ASP A 95 12.35 -6.35 4.97
N LEU A 96 11.14 -6.78 5.33
CA LEU A 96 10.72 -8.18 5.25
C LEU A 96 10.75 -8.72 3.82
N VAL A 97 10.26 -7.94 2.84
CA VAL A 97 10.13 -8.40 1.45
C VAL A 97 11.32 -8.01 0.56
N ALA A 98 12.32 -7.29 1.08
CA ALA A 98 13.49 -6.85 0.33
C ALA A 98 14.22 -8.00 -0.39
N PRO A 99 14.47 -9.18 0.22
CA PRO A 99 15.09 -10.31 -0.49
C PRO A 99 14.24 -10.82 -1.66
N MET A 100 12.91 -10.72 -1.57
CA MET A 100 12.01 -11.10 -2.66
C MET A 100 12.08 -10.10 -3.80
N SER A 101 12.25 -8.81 -3.50
CA SER A 101 12.38 -7.78 -4.54
C SER A 101 13.60 -7.98 -5.41
N GLU A 102 14.71 -8.45 -4.83
CA GLU A 102 15.93 -8.80 -5.57
C GLU A 102 15.68 -9.98 -6.50
N ARG A 103 15.00 -11.03 -6.01
CA ARG A 103 14.63 -12.22 -6.81
C ARG A 103 13.68 -11.90 -7.95
N LEU A 104 12.81 -10.91 -7.77
CA LEU A 104 11.83 -10.46 -8.76
C LEU A 104 12.33 -9.27 -9.60
N GLU A 105 13.57 -8.83 -9.40
CA GLU A 105 14.19 -7.71 -10.12
C GLU A 105 13.36 -6.42 -10.06
N CYS A 106 12.80 -6.09 -8.88
CA CYS A 106 11.93 -4.93 -8.66
C CYS A 106 12.31 -4.10 -7.43
N THR A 107 13.58 -4.15 -7.03
CA THR A 107 14.10 -3.46 -5.84
C THR A 107 13.96 -1.94 -5.94
N ASP A 108 14.18 -1.35 -7.12
CA ASP A 108 14.04 0.08 -7.32
C ASP A 108 12.60 0.55 -7.14
N GLU A 109 11.64 -0.20 -7.69
CA GLU A 109 10.21 0.05 -7.51
C GLU A 109 9.78 -0.14 -6.05
N LEU A 110 10.27 -1.20 -5.38
CA LEU A 110 9.96 -1.42 -3.96
C LEU A 110 10.43 -0.24 -3.10
N ASN A 111 11.67 0.22 -3.30
CA ASN A 111 12.26 1.28 -2.49
C ASN A 111 11.48 2.60 -2.55
N ARG A 112 10.84 2.89 -3.69
CA ARG A 112 10.01 4.09 -3.87
C ARG A 112 8.75 4.12 -3.01
N ILE A 113 8.32 2.99 -2.43
CA ILE A 113 7.17 2.99 -1.51
C ILE A 113 7.45 3.81 -0.23
N CYS A 114 8.72 3.93 0.15
CA CYS A 114 9.12 4.79 1.25
C CYS A 114 8.83 6.26 0.96
N ASP A 115 8.88 6.71 -0.30
CA ASP A 115 8.54 8.09 -0.66
C ASP A 115 7.03 8.33 -0.57
N LEU A 116 6.22 7.33 -0.98
CA LEU A 116 4.76 7.37 -0.91
C LEU A 116 4.23 7.62 0.50
N VAL A 117 4.84 7.01 1.52
CA VAL A 117 4.39 7.18 2.91
C VAL A 117 4.75 8.54 3.50
N HIS A 118 5.68 9.29 2.89
CA HIS A 118 6.00 10.66 3.33
C HIS A 118 5.14 11.71 2.62
N LYS A 119 4.65 11.44 1.41
CA LYS A 119 3.83 12.37 0.62
C LYS A 119 2.59 11.68 0.04
N SER A 120 1.50 11.64 0.81
CA SER A 120 0.25 11.04 0.34
C SER A 120 -0.48 11.95 -0.66
N GLY A 121 -1.12 11.34 -1.67
CA GLY A 121 -1.94 12.08 -2.63
C GLY A 121 -3.08 12.86 -1.97
N ALA A 122 -3.67 12.32 -0.90
CA ALA A 122 -4.70 13.02 -0.14
C ALA A 122 -4.19 14.31 0.54
N LYS A 123 -3.01 14.27 1.19
CA LYS A 123 -2.41 15.47 1.78
C LYS A 123 -2.07 16.49 0.71
N ARG A 124 -1.48 16.05 -0.41
CA ARG A 124 -1.15 16.90 -1.54
C ARG A 124 -2.37 17.64 -2.09
N GLN A 125 -3.49 16.95 -2.28
CA GLN A 125 -4.74 17.57 -2.74
C GLN A 125 -5.30 18.58 -1.74
N LEU A 126 -5.22 18.30 -0.43
CA LEU A 126 -5.62 19.21 0.63
C LEU A 126 -4.73 20.46 0.65
N GLU A 127 -3.41 20.32 0.54
CA GLU A 127 -2.47 21.44 0.48
C GLU A 127 -2.77 22.38 -0.70
N ILE A 128 -3.07 21.82 -1.89
CA ILE A 128 -3.43 22.63 -3.06
C ILE A 128 -4.76 23.35 -2.83
N MET A 129 -5.76 22.66 -2.25
CA MET A 129 -7.04 23.27 -1.92
C MET A 129 -6.89 24.41 -0.90
N GLU A 130 -6.08 24.23 0.14
CA GLU A 130 -5.83 25.24 1.16
C GLU A 130 -5.09 26.46 0.57
N ALA A 131 -4.14 26.22 -0.34
CA ALA A 131 -3.37 27.29 -0.98
C ALA A 131 -4.16 28.08 -2.04
N THR A 132 -5.03 27.41 -2.81
CA THR A 132 -5.69 28.01 -3.99
C THR A 132 -7.16 28.32 -3.78
N GLY A 133 -7.85 27.59 -2.91
CA GLY A 133 -9.31 27.64 -2.76
C GLY A 133 -10.11 27.15 -3.98
N ASP A 134 -9.45 26.60 -5.02
CA ASP A 134 -10.11 26.17 -6.26
C ASP A 134 -9.87 24.68 -6.56
N ARG A 135 -10.96 23.92 -6.67
CA ARG A 135 -10.94 22.50 -7.05
C ARG A 135 -10.35 22.27 -8.44
N ARG A 136 -10.47 23.23 -9.36
CA ARG A 136 -9.92 23.13 -10.71
C ARG A 136 -8.39 23.14 -10.68
N GLU A 137 -7.79 23.89 -9.77
CA GLU A 137 -6.33 23.90 -9.58
C GLU A 137 -5.84 22.57 -9.01
N VAL A 138 -6.60 21.93 -8.11
CA VAL A 138 -6.30 20.56 -7.66
C VAL A 138 -6.24 19.61 -8.85
N VAL A 139 -7.29 19.57 -9.68
CA VAL A 139 -7.34 18.65 -10.84
C VAL A 139 -6.22 18.96 -11.83
N LYS A 140 -6.00 20.24 -12.14
CA LYS A 140 -4.96 20.67 -13.08
C LYS A 140 -3.57 20.23 -12.63
N GLN A 141 -3.19 20.48 -11.38
CA GLN A 141 -1.89 20.09 -10.86
C GLN A 141 -1.73 18.58 -10.77
N MET A 142 -2.78 17.83 -10.43
CA MET A 142 -2.75 16.36 -10.46
C MET A 142 -2.53 15.80 -11.88
N ILE A 143 -3.07 16.45 -12.91
CA ILE A 143 -2.83 16.07 -14.31
C ILE A 143 -1.40 16.41 -14.73
N GLU A 144 -0.89 17.59 -14.37
CA GLU A 144 0.49 18.01 -14.67
C GLU A 144 1.51 17.06 -14.05
N GLU A 145 1.30 16.63 -12.79
CA GLU A 145 2.15 15.65 -12.11
C GLU A 145 2.15 14.26 -12.79
N ASN A 146 1.06 13.88 -13.46
CA ASN A 146 0.98 12.64 -14.24
C ASN A 146 1.64 12.76 -15.63
N SER A 147 1.78 13.98 -16.14
CA SER A 147 2.27 14.26 -17.51
C SER A 147 3.80 14.24 -17.63
N GLY A 148 4.52 13.92 -16.55
CA GLY A 148 5.98 13.83 -16.51
C GLY A 148 6.59 12.59 -17.17
N PHE A 149 5.82 11.88 -18.01
CA PHE A 149 6.27 10.83 -18.91
C PHE A 149 6.38 11.35 -20.34
#